data_AF-A0A2I0KR41-F1
#
_entry.id   AF-A0A2I0KR41-F1
#
_cell.length_a   1.000
_cell.length_b   1.000
_cell.length_c   1.000
_cell.angle_alpha   90.00
_cell.angle_beta   90.00
_cell.angle_gamma   90.00
#
_symmetry.space_group_name_H-M   'P 1'
#
loop_
_entity.id
_entity.type
_entity.pdbx_description
1 polymer ?
#
loop_
_entity_poly.entity_id
_entity_poly.type
_entity_poly.pdbx_seq_one_letter_code
_entity_poly.pdbx_strand_id
1 'polypeptide(L)'
;MVDLSLLRDFTIYINGKNLTKISLEYLTPVTIPSEQFTSGIGFNFRFVPTYAGQSPILNAVEVYYLLDPSRIPTALDDANAMNGIKTMYNVMKESWQGDPCVPTNFTWEGVNCSTEDPPRITSLNLSSSGLKGNMANSLANLTELEYLNLSHNELTGSVPEFLAKLENLKVL
;
A
#
# COMPACT_ATOMS: atom_id res chain seq x y z
N MET A 1 -31.18 32.46 0.19
CA MET A 1 -29.77 32.44 0.63
C MET A 1 -29.55 31.09 1.28
N VAL A 2 -28.91 30.15 0.59
CA VAL A 2 -28.62 28.82 1.17
C VAL A 2 -27.45 29.02 2.13
N ASP A 3 -27.69 28.77 3.41
CA ASP A 3 -26.64 28.80 4.42
C ASP A 3 -25.65 27.65 4.15
N LEU A 4 -24.46 28.02 3.67
CA LEU A 4 -23.35 27.11 3.39
C LEU A 4 -22.59 26.71 4.67
N SER A 5 -23.01 27.20 5.85
CA SER A 5 -22.32 26.99 7.14
C SER A 5 -22.90 25.87 8.01
N LEU A 6 -23.87 25.09 7.51
CA LEU A 6 -24.40 23.94 8.25
C LEU A 6 -23.34 22.83 8.31
N LEU A 7 -22.52 22.86 9.36
CA LEU A 7 -21.72 21.73 9.82
C LEU A 7 -22.65 20.53 9.93
N ARG A 8 -22.38 19.50 9.12
CA ARG A 8 -23.18 18.27 9.12
C ARG A 8 -22.55 17.28 10.06
N ASP A 9 -23.14 17.20 11.23
CA ASP A 9 -22.73 16.26 12.25
C ASP A 9 -23.25 14.86 11.93
N PHE A 10 -22.39 13.85 12.04
CA PHE A 10 -22.81 12.46 12.00
C PHE A 10 -22.06 11.61 13.02
N THR A 11 -22.74 10.55 13.46
CA THR A 11 -22.20 9.55 14.37
C THR A 11 -21.69 8.37 13.56
N ILE A 12 -20.47 7.93 13.86
CA ILE A 12 -19.82 6.79 13.25
C ILE A 12 -20.05 5.58 14.14
N TYR A 13 -20.52 4.49 13.54
CA TYR A 13 -20.62 3.18 14.16
C TYR A 13 -19.72 2.20 13.42
N ILE A 14 -19.05 1.33 14.17
CA ILE A 14 -18.25 0.23 13.64
C ILE A 14 -18.78 -1.06 14.27
N ASN A 15 -19.19 -2.02 13.44
CA ASN A 15 -19.74 -3.31 13.87
C ASN A 15 -20.90 -3.14 14.89
N GLY A 16 -21.75 -2.13 14.66
CA GLY A 16 -22.89 -1.80 15.53
C GLY A 16 -22.54 -1.04 16.81
N LYS A 17 -21.26 -0.86 17.15
CA LYS A 17 -20.81 -0.06 18.30
C LYS A 17 -20.62 1.39 17.89
N ASN A 18 -21.08 2.31 18.74
CA ASN A 18 -20.84 3.74 18.55
C ASN A 18 -19.34 4.03 18.78
N LEU A 19 -18.69 4.61 17.78
CA LEU A 19 -17.30 5.05 17.88
C LEU A 19 -17.23 6.48 18.40
N THR A 20 -17.77 7.44 17.63
CA THR A 20 -17.74 8.87 17.96
C THR A 20 -18.70 9.67 17.07
N LYS A 21 -18.94 10.92 17.44
CA LYS A 21 -19.64 11.93 16.65
C LYS A 21 -18.62 12.91 16.06
N ILE A 22 -18.72 13.22 14.77
CA ILE A 22 -17.86 14.20 14.10
C ILE A 22 -18.65 15.20 13.27
N SER A 23 -18.02 16.35 13.03
CA SER A 23 -18.43 17.36 12.07
C SER A 23 -17.29 17.51 11.06
N LEU A 24 -17.58 17.34 9.77
CA LEU A 24 -16.58 17.53 8.72
C LEU A 24 -16.66 18.95 8.16
N GLU A 25 -15.52 19.62 8.13
CA GLU A 25 -15.33 20.83 7.33
C GLU A 25 -15.01 20.44 5.87
N TYR A 26 -15.43 21.29 4.92
CA TYR A 26 -15.23 21.01 3.51
C TYR A 26 -13.74 20.95 3.17
N LEU A 27 -13.31 19.84 2.55
CA LEU A 27 -11.92 19.54 2.18
C LEU A 27 -10.93 19.45 3.34
N THR A 28 -11.41 19.38 4.59
CA THR A 28 -10.56 19.16 5.76
C THR A 28 -10.71 17.70 6.21
N PRO A 29 -9.67 16.85 6.09
CA PRO A 29 -9.73 15.48 6.56
C PRO A 29 -9.74 15.42 8.10
N VAL A 30 -10.44 14.43 8.66
CA VAL A 30 -10.46 14.16 10.09
C VAL A 30 -9.99 12.73 10.34
N THR A 31 -8.94 12.59 11.15
CA THR A 31 -8.40 11.29 11.56
C THR A 31 -8.93 10.91 12.94
N ILE A 32 -9.49 9.71 13.05
CA ILE A 32 -10.07 9.19 14.30
C ILE A 32 -9.36 7.88 14.65
N PRO A 33 -8.47 7.87 15.66
CA PRO A 33 -7.87 6.63 16.13
C PRO A 33 -8.90 5.79 16.89
N SER A 34 -8.79 4.47 16.80
CA SER A 34 -9.60 3.55 17.59
C SER A 34 -8.79 2.33 18.00
N GLU A 35 -8.75 2.06 19.30
CA GLU A 35 -8.12 0.86 19.88
C GLU A 35 -9.14 -0.27 20.13
N GLN A 36 -10.42 -0.01 19.88
CA GLN A 36 -11.52 -0.88 20.30
C GLN A 36 -11.71 -2.12 19.43
N PHE A 37 -10.98 -2.21 18.32
CA PHE A 37 -11.16 -3.26 17.33
C PHE A 37 -9.85 -4.01 17.12
N THR A 38 -9.62 -4.98 17.99
CA THR A 38 -8.53 -5.92 17.88
C THR A 38 -9.02 -7.12 17.06
N SER A 39 -8.48 -7.28 15.86
CA SER A 39 -8.60 -8.48 15.00
C SER A 39 -10.01 -8.90 14.57
N GLY A 40 -10.32 -8.67 13.30
CA GLY A 40 -11.44 -9.26 12.58
C GLY A 40 -11.42 -8.82 11.13
N ILE A 41 -11.51 -9.76 10.18
CA ILE A 41 -11.67 -9.41 8.77
C ILE A 41 -13.13 -8.99 8.58
N GLY A 42 -13.36 -7.71 8.26
CA GLY A 42 -14.68 -7.17 7.99
C GLY A 42 -15.14 -6.14 9.03
N PHE A 43 -15.10 -4.87 8.63
CA PHE A 43 -15.68 -3.76 9.40
C PHE A 43 -16.96 -3.30 8.72
N ASN A 44 -18.08 -3.35 9.44
CA ASN A 44 -19.30 -2.69 9.01
C ASN A 44 -19.30 -1.25 9.55
N PHE A 45 -19.07 -0.29 8.67
CA PHE A 45 -19.18 1.12 8.98
C PHE A 45 -20.59 1.61 8.71
N ARG A 46 -21.17 2.31 9.69
CA ARG A 46 -22.45 3.00 9.53
C ARG A 46 -22.30 4.45 9.98
N PHE A 47 -22.60 5.36 9.07
CA PHE A 47 -22.58 6.81 9.30
C PHE A 47 -24.02 7.29 9.43
N VAL A 48 -24.39 7.79 10.60
CA VAL A 48 -25.76 8.21 10.91
C VAL A 48 -25.80 9.72 11.14
N PRO A 49 -26.55 10.50 10.35
CA PRO A 49 -26.66 11.93 10.58
C PRO A 49 -27.32 12.23 11.93
N THR A 50 -26.85 13.29 12.59
CA THR A 50 -27.33 13.67 13.93
C THR A 50 -28.73 14.29 13.87
N TYR A 51 -29.08 14.92 12.74
CA TYR A 51 -30.40 15.52 12.51
C TYR A 51 -31.07 14.87 11.29
N ALA A 52 -32.35 14.52 11.43
CA ALA A 52 -33.13 13.91 10.37
C ALA A 52 -33.23 14.86 9.15
N GLY A 53 -32.98 14.33 7.94
CA GLY A 53 -33.05 15.08 6.69
C GLY A 53 -31.72 15.68 6.22
N GLN A 54 -30.61 15.50 6.95
CA GLN A 54 -29.27 15.88 6.49
C GLN A 54 -28.46 14.64 6.13
N SER A 55 -28.04 14.47 4.88
CA SER A 55 -27.04 13.44 4.54
C SER A 55 -25.65 13.88 4.97
N PRO A 56 -24.76 12.99 5.46
CA PRO A 56 -23.35 13.31 5.65
C PRO A 56 -22.74 13.84 4.33
N ILE A 57 -21.93 14.90 4.38
CA ILE A 57 -21.06 15.25 3.25
C ILE A 57 -19.78 14.45 3.47
N LEU A 58 -19.68 13.30 2.81
CA LEU A 58 -18.56 12.38 2.93
C LEU A 58 -18.03 12.09 1.54
N ASN A 59 -16.85 12.64 1.22
CA ASN A 59 -16.23 12.44 -0.08
C ASN A 59 -15.56 11.07 -0.19
N ALA A 60 -14.79 10.71 0.83
CA ALA A 60 -14.05 9.45 0.90
C ALA A 60 -13.85 9.06 2.38
N VAL A 61 -13.64 7.77 2.60
CA VAL A 61 -13.21 7.21 3.88
C VAL A 61 -12.05 6.27 3.61
N GLU A 62 -11.01 6.41 4.41
CA GLU A 62 -9.87 5.52 4.39
C GLU A 62 -9.70 4.91 5.78
N VAL A 63 -9.44 3.62 5.83
CA VAL A 63 -9.38 2.86 7.08
C VAL A 63 -8.02 2.18 7.14
N TYR A 64 -7.25 2.59 8.14
CA TYR A 64 -5.95 2.01 8.43
C TYR A 64 -6.06 1.17 9.69
N TYR A 65 -5.44 0.00 9.69
CA TYR A 65 -5.28 -0.82 10.89
C TYR A 65 -3.78 -1.00 11.11
N LEU A 66 -3.36 -0.85 12.36
CA LEU A 66 -1.99 -1.15 12.73
C LEU A 66 -1.83 -2.67 12.70
N LEU A 67 -0.90 -3.12 11.89
CA LEU A 67 -0.41 -4.49 11.93
C LEU A 67 0.39 -4.68 13.23
N ASP A 68 0.42 -5.92 13.71
CA ASP A 68 1.12 -6.31 14.93
C ASP A 68 2.54 -5.70 14.97
N PRO A 69 2.87 -4.87 15.98
CA PRO A 69 4.18 -4.23 16.09
C PRO A 69 5.33 -5.22 16.33
N SER A 70 5.04 -6.48 16.65
CA SER A 70 6.08 -7.53 16.69
C SER A 70 6.52 -7.99 15.31
N ARG A 71 5.84 -7.60 14.22
CA ARG A 71 6.24 -7.95 12.86
C ARG A 71 7.41 -7.09 12.42
N ILE A 72 8.45 -7.77 11.94
CA ILE A 72 9.60 -7.11 11.35
C ILE A 72 9.24 -6.77 9.89
N PRO A 73 9.33 -5.50 9.47
CA PRO A 73 8.97 -5.08 8.12
C PRO A 73 9.96 -5.62 7.08
N THR A 74 9.58 -5.54 5.81
CA THR A 74 10.52 -5.74 4.69
C THR A 74 11.77 -4.93 4.93
N ALA A 75 12.92 -5.51 4.62
CA ALA A 75 14.18 -4.80 4.79
C ALA A 75 14.16 -3.45 4.06
N LEU A 76 14.67 -2.42 4.73
CA LEU A 76 14.41 -1.03 4.35
C LEU A 76 14.97 -0.67 2.97
N ASP A 77 16.13 -1.21 2.62
CA ASP A 77 16.74 -1.12 1.30
C ASP A 77 15.85 -1.73 0.19
N ASP A 78 15.27 -2.90 0.42
CA ASP A 78 14.35 -3.55 -0.51
C ASP A 78 13.05 -2.75 -0.67
N ALA A 79 12.46 -2.31 0.45
CA ALA A 79 11.26 -1.47 0.41
C ALA A 79 11.50 -0.15 -0.34
N ASN A 80 12.65 0.49 -0.12
CA ASN A 80 13.05 1.69 -0.85
C ASN A 80 13.31 1.42 -2.34
N ALA A 81 13.94 0.30 -2.66
CA ALA A 81 14.19 -0.12 -4.03
C ALA A 81 12.88 -0.30 -4.80
N MET A 82 11.92 -0.98 -4.19
CA MET A 82 10.58 -1.17 -4.74
C MET A 82 9.81 0.14 -4.91
N ASN A 83 9.92 1.07 -3.96
CA ASN A 83 9.34 2.40 -4.11
C ASN A 83 9.97 3.18 -5.29
N GLY A 84 11.28 3.04 -5.48
CA GLY A 84 11.99 3.59 -6.64
C GLY A 84 11.48 3.01 -7.97
N ILE A 85 11.31 1.69 -8.04
CA ILE A 85 10.77 1.00 -9.23
C ILE A 85 9.32 1.46 -9.50
N LYS A 86 8.48 1.49 -8.47
CA LYS A 86 7.09 1.95 -8.55
C LYS A 86 7.00 3.36 -9.09
N THR A 87 7.84 4.27 -8.58
CA THR A 87 7.87 5.68 -8.99
C THR A 87 8.38 5.84 -10.42
N MET A 88 9.48 5.17 -10.77
CA MET A 88 10.13 5.29 -12.07
C MET A 88 9.21 4.85 -13.22
N TYR A 89 8.48 3.75 -13.02
CA TYR A 89 7.61 3.19 -14.06
C TYR A 89 6.14 3.53 -13.87
N ASN A 90 5.79 4.31 -12.83
CA ASN A 90 4.42 4.63 -12.48
C ASN A 90 3.54 3.36 -12.35
N VAL A 91 4.06 2.34 -11.66
CA VAL A 91 3.36 1.04 -11.50
C VAL A 91 2.13 1.22 -10.60
N MET A 92 0.95 0.99 -11.17
CA MET A 92 -0.33 1.09 -10.46
C MET A 92 -0.96 -0.29 -10.26
N LYS A 93 -0.37 -1.10 -9.37
CA LYS A 93 -0.98 -2.35 -8.88
C LYS A 93 -1.71 -2.09 -7.58
N GLU A 94 -2.95 -2.58 -7.46
CA GLU A 94 -3.76 -2.40 -6.24
C GLU A 94 -3.09 -2.99 -4.99
N SER A 95 -2.42 -4.13 -5.16
CA SER A 95 -1.69 -4.80 -4.09
C SER A 95 -0.40 -4.09 -3.67
N TRP A 96 0.12 -3.17 -4.49
CA TRP A 96 1.39 -2.47 -4.23
C TRP A 96 1.19 -1.27 -3.30
N GLN A 97 0.58 -1.50 -2.15
CA GLN A 97 0.34 -0.50 -1.11
C GLN A 97 0.88 -1.01 0.22
N GLY A 98 1.55 -0.14 0.98
CA GLY A 98 2.15 -0.52 2.26
C GLY A 98 3.50 -1.24 2.11
N ASP A 99 3.69 -2.31 2.89
CA ASP A 99 4.94 -3.08 2.95
C ASP A 99 4.95 -4.20 1.88
N PRO A 100 6.05 -4.40 1.12
CA PRO A 100 6.07 -5.36 0.02
C PRO A 100 5.88 -6.83 0.41
N CYS A 101 6.48 -7.25 1.53
CA CYS A 101 6.52 -8.65 1.94
C CYS A 101 5.47 -9.00 2.98
N VAL A 102 5.22 -8.09 3.93
CA VAL A 102 4.37 -8.36 5.10
C VAL A 102 3.13 -7.48 5.14
N PRO A 103 1.96 -8.00 5.57
CA PRO A 103 1.71 -9.38 5.98
C PRO A 103 1.77 -10.37 4.81
N THR A 104 2.14 -11.62 5.06
CA THR A 104 2.27 -12.64 4.01
C THR A 104 0.99 -12.94 3.24
N ASN A 105 -0.18 -12.66 3.83
CA ASN A 105 -1.47 -12.80 3.14
C ASN A 105 -1.83 -11.58 2.27
N PHE A 106 -1.02 -10.52 2.30
CA PHE A 106 -1.14 -9.30 1.49
C PHE A 106 0.19 -8.93 0.83
N THR A 107 1.11 -9.88 0.67
CA THR A 107 2.35 -9.69 -0.11
C THR A 107 2.00 -9.13 -1.49
N TRP A 108 2.80 -8.17 -1.95
CA TRP A 108 2.58 -7.51 -3.23
C TRP A 108 2.51 -8.52 -4.37
N GLU A 109 1.57 -8.33 -5.30
CA GLU A 109 1.44 -9.20 -6.46
C GLU A 109 2.74 -9.19 -7.28
N GLY A 110 3.25 -10.38 -7.57
CA GLY A 110 4.49 -10.57 -8.33
C GLY A 110 5.76 -10.49 -7.46
N VAL A 111 5.64 -10.29 -6.15
CA VAL A 111 6.76 -10.31 -5.20
C VAL A 111 6.73 -11.62 -4.42
N ASN A 112 7.89 -12.26 -4.27
CA ASN A 112 8.09 -13.29 -3.26
C ASN A 112 9.22 -12.85 -2.33
N CYS A 113 9.08 -13.20 -1.06
CA CYS A 113 10.04 -12.81 -0.03
C CYS A 113 10.57 -14.01 0.73
N SER A 114 11.75 -13.82 1.28
CA SER A 114 12.41 -14.75 2.16
C SER A 114 11.70 -14.81 3.52
N THR A 115 12.03 -15.82 4.33
CA THR A 115 11.40 -16.04 5.64
C THR A 115 12.25 -15.52 6.81
N GLU A 116 13.43 -14.98 6.54
CA GLU A 116 14.31 -14.36 7.52
C GLU A 116 13.73 -13.03 8.03
N ASP A 117 14.30 -12.56 9.12
CA ASP A 117 13.96 -11.29 9.75
C ASP A 117 15.16 -10.33 9.65
N PRO A 118 15.06 -9.21 8.91
CA PRO A 118 13.90 -8.78 8.11
C PRO A 118 13.73 -9.59 6.81
N PRO A 119 12.48 -9.76 6.31
CA PRO A 119 12.25 -10.43 5.04
C PRO A 119 12.85 -9.62 3.89
N ARG A 120 13.46 -10.34 2.95
CA ARG A 120 14.10 -9.80 1.73
C ARG A 120 13.35 -10.25 0.49
N ILE A 121 13.38 -9.46 -0.57
CA ILE A 121 12.73 -9.80 -1.84
C ILE A 121 13.63 -10.77 -2.63
N THR A 122 13.13 -11.98 -2.86
CA THR A 122 13.86 -13.05 -3.56
C THR A 122 13.34 -13.27 -4.98
N SER A 123 12.11 -12.83 -5.28
CA SER A 123 11.55 -12.90 -6.62
C SER A 123 10.74 -11.65 -6.95
N LEU A 124 10.98 -11.09 -8.13
CA LEU A 124 10.22 -9.97 -8.67
C LEU A 124 9.75 -10.27 -10.09
N ASN A 125 8.44 -10.38 -10.26
CA ASN A 125 7.78 -10.53 -11.55
C ASN A 125 7.03 -9.24 -11.92
N LEU A 126 7.58 -8.54 -12.91
CA LEU A 126 6.99 -7.36 -13.55
C LEU A 126 6.77 -7.60 -15.04
N SER A 127 6.60 -8.86 -15.43
CA SER A 127 6.27 -9.18 -16.82
C SER A 127 4.96 -8.51 -17.24
N SER A 128 4.88 -8.10 -18.50
CA SER A 128 3.68 -7.46 -19.08
C SER A 128 3.14 -6.26 -18.28
N SER A 129 4.02 -5.51 -17.60
CA SER A 129 3.64 -4.37 -16.74
C SER A 129 3.72 -3.02 -17.48
N GLY A 130 3.92 -3.03 -18.80
CA GLY A 130 3.99 -1.82 -19.62
C GLY A 130 5.18 -0.92 -19.28
N LEU A 131 6.25 -1.48 -18.69
CA LEU A 131 7.42 -0.71 -18.29
C LEU A 131 8.11 -0.13 -19.53
N LYS A 132 8.49 1.15 -19.49
CA LYS A 132 9.14 1.88 -20.60
C LYS A 132 10.46 2.48 -20.16
N GLY A 133 11.39 2.63 -21.10
CA GLY A 133 12.70 3.25 -20.84
C GLY A 133 13.73 2.27 -20.30
N ASN A 134 14.79 2.78 -19.66
CA ASN A 134 15.87 1.95 -19.16
C ASN A 134 15.46 1.10 -17.94
N MET A 135 16.23 0.05 -17.66
CA MET A 135 16.10 -0.72 -16.43
C MET A 135 16.42 0.14 -15.19
N ALA A 136 15.61 0.03 -14.14
CA ALA A 136 15.73 0.84 -12.94
C ALA A 136 16.97 0.47 -12.13
N ASN A 137 17.85 1.44 -11.87
CA ASN A 137 19.06 1.22 -11.06
C ASN A 137 18.76 0.78 -9.63
N SER A 138 17.56 1.05 -9.11
CA SER A 138 17.12 0.59 -7.79
C SER A 138 17.02 -0.94 -7.70
N LEU A 139 16.91 -1.66 -8.82
CA LEU A 139 17.00 -3.14 -8.83
C LEU A 139 18.34 -3.64 -8.27
N ALA A 140 19.41 -2.84 -8.33
CA ALA A 140 20.71 -3.18 -7.76
C ALA A 140 20.70 -3.37 -6.24
N ASN A 141 19.69 -2.81 -5.55
CA ASN A 141 19.58 -2.89 -4.10
C ASN A 141 18.85 -4.16 -3.62
N LEU A 142 18.18 -4.89 -4.52
CA LEU A 142 17.53 -6.16 -4.20
C LEU A 142 18.57 -7.29 -4.14
N THR A 143 19.42 -7.27 -3.11
CA THR A 143 20.66 -8.08 -3.05
C THR A 143 20.42 -9.58 -2.90
N GLU A 144 19.26 -9.99 -2.38
CA GLU A 144 18.83 -11.39 -2.26
C GLU A 144 17.96 -11.85 -3.43
N LEU A 145 17.85 -11.07 -4.51
CA LEU A 145 17.00 -11.38 -5.65
C LEU A 145 17.54 -12.60 -6.42
N GLU A 146 16.74 -13.67 -6.48
CA GLU A 146 17.06 -14.90 -7.21
C GLU A 146 16.37 -14.98 -8.58
N TYR A 147 15.18 -14.37 -8.69
CA TYR A 147 14.35 -14.40 -9.88
C TYR A 147 13.89 -12.98 -10.23
N LEU A 148 14.20 -12.53 -11.45
CA LEU A 148 13.70 -11.28 -11.99
C LEU A 148 13.04 -11.56 -13.33
N ASN A 149 11.77 -11.18 -13.51
CA ASN A 149 11.10 -11.29 -14.80
C ASN A 149 10.60 -9.93 -15.26
N LEU A 150 11.22 -9.42 -16.33
CA LEU A 150 10.89 -8.16 -16.99
C LEU A 150 10.37 -8.37 -18.42
N SER A 151 10.03 -9.61 -18.79
CA SER A 151 9.57 -9.96 -20.15
C SER A 151 8.29 -9.23 -20.54
N HIS A 152 8.05 -9.10 -21.85
CA HIS A 152 6.85 -8.44 -22.39
C HIS A 152 6.65 -6.99 -21.92
N ASN A 153 7.75 -6.25 -21.73
CA ASN A 153 7.74 -4.82 -21.50
C ASN A 153 8.35 -4.04 -22.69
N GLU A 154 8.28 -2.72 -22.64
CA GLU A 154 8.84 -1.79 -23.62
C GLU A 154 10.14 -1.16 -23.10
N LEU A 155 10.94 -1.95 -22.36
CA LEU A 155 12.23 -1.51 -21.85
C LEU A 155 13.22 -1.30 -23.01
N THR A 156 14.01 -0.24 -22.91
CA THR A 156 15.02 0.16 -23.89
C THR A 156 16.38 0.38 -23.20
N GLY A 157 17.40 0.75 -23.97
CA GLY A 157 18.75 0.96 -23.46
C GLY A 157 19.59 -0.31 -23.34
N SER A 158 20.74 -0.20 -22.69
CA SER A 158 21.66 -1.32 -22.48
C SER A 158 21.30 -2.14 -21.25
N VAL A 159 21.65 -3.42 -21.27
CA VAL A 159 21.63 -4.27 -20.06
C VAL A 159 22.60 -3.67 -19.03
N PRO A 160 22.13 -3.28 -17.83
CA PRO A 160 22.97 -2.56 -16.88
C PRO A 160 23.94 -3.48 -16.14
N GLU A 161 25.16 -2.98 -15.90
CA GLU A 161 26.23 -3.75 -15.25
C GLU A 161 25.91 -4.16 -13.80
N PHE A 162 24.97 -3.47 -13.13
CA PHE A 162 24.60 -3.83 -11.76
C PHE A 162 24.00 -5.23 -11.66
N LEU A 163 23.45 -5.79 -12.74
CA LEU A 163 22.92 -7.16 -12.74
C LEU A 163 24.02 -8.17 -12.41
N ALA A 164 25.28 -7.89 -12.78
CA ALA A 164 26.42 -8.73 -12.42
C ALA A 164 26.77 -8.67 -10.92
N LYS A 165 26.26 -7.68 -10.19
CA LYS A 165 26.45 -7.53 -8.73
C LYS A 165 25.35 -8.23 -7.92
N LEU A 166 24.29 -8.70 -8.57
CA LEU A 166 23.25 -9.49 -7.92
C LEU A 166 23.72 -10.96 -7.88
N GLU A 167 24.57 -11.26 -6.90
CA GLU A 167 25.25 -12.56 -6.78
C GLU A 167 24.29 -13.76 -6.66
N ASN A 168 23.09 -13.52 -6.13
CA ASN A 168 22.06 -14.52 -5.94
C ASN A 168 21.15 -14.73 -7.17
N LEU A 169 21.26 -13.89 -8.21
CA LEU A 169 20.35 -13.93 -9.35
C LEU A 169 20.58 -15.18 -10.22
N LYS A 170 19.56 -16.03 -10.30
CA LYS A 170 19.60 -17.32 -11.02
C LYS A 170 18.80 -17.27 -12.31
N VAL A 171 17.73 -16.47 -12.35
CA VAL A 171 16.81 -16.38 -13.50
C VAL A 171 16.51 -14.92 -13.80
N LEU A 172 16.64 -14.55 -15.09
CA LEU A 172 16.40 -13.21 -15.64
C LEU A 172 15.56 -13.29 -16.92
#